data_AF-A0A9C7PZE2-F1
#
_entry.id   AF-A0A9C7PZE2-F1
#
_cell.length_a   1.000
_cell.length_b   1.000
_cell.length_c   1.000
_cell.angle_alpha   90.00
_cell.angle_beta   90.00
_cell.angle_gamma   90.00
#
_symmetry.space_group_name_H-M   'P 1'
#
loop_
_entity.id
_entity.type
_entity.pdbx_description
1 polymer ?
#
loop_
_entity_poly.entity_id
_entity_poly.type
_entity_poly.pdbx_seq_one_letter_code
_entity_poly.pdbx_strand_id
1 'polypeptide(L)'
;MMQAFHAPVGKPLNKSNSSPYFTENCVVCLENQSTIELRPCGHAIICQTCVSRLDDTLCPLCRQTVQVIRVKGAKDLYPFKPKIGETQNSEESKVNSKQFPLEEESTRPGEVVGQSASFHMHSEYQGHLELEVPFSNILEERRAFESFVLRRTYQVVVSGSVEVNTKALVSEVLARFENNLKDFHMDDFESFEQQRLRNGAKVEFVSDNSHAGALQSEQLTTMNQSIPLHTVVDTTSSAQAYLANACIENIPLHIKSFRIWELIRMLRQQKKKKQDLFILCCSAFSEISLNEVVALDESISLRYVMCTPRIWVFLDVPLSESEKMLERKLTFEQVEEAFLKVPIHRRASKIVHIQQLDEHNMEQLGHDIASFIKQGRRLERCNSFHNLCCFM
;
A
#
# COMPACT_ATOMS: atom_id res chain seq x y z
N MET A 1 -12.21 -39.28 -26.70
CA MET A 1 -11.41 -39.78 -25.57
C MET A 1 -10.66 -38.62 -24.97
N MET A 2 -11.07 -38.14 -23.78
CA MET A 2 -10.36 -37.07 -23.08
C MET A 2 -9.24 -37.70 -22.25
N GLN A 3 -7.98 -37.45 -22.61
CA GLN A 3 -6.82 -37.89 -21.83
C GLN A 3 -6.64 -36.94 -20.65
N ALA A 4 -6.85 -37.46 -19.44
CA ALA A 4 -6.55 -36.75 -18.20
C ALA A 4 -5.02 -36.74 -17.99
N PHE A 5 -4.43 -35.54 -17.97
CA PHE A 5 -3.04 -35.35 -17.57
C PHE A 5 -2.95 -35.40 -16.04
N HIS A 6 -2.52 -36.53 -15.50
CA HIS A 6 -2.13 -36.64 -14.10
C HIS A 6 -0.71 -36.07 -13.95
N ALA A 7 -0.57 -34.97 -13.21
CA ALA A 7 0.73 -34.46 -12.81
C ALA A 7 1.44 -35.49 -11.91
N PRO A 8 2.75 -35.74 -12.09
CA PRO A 8 3.47 -36.70 -11.27
C PRO A 8 3.52 -36.22 -9.83
N VAL A 9 2.96 -37.03 -8.93
CA VAL A 9 3.07 -36.85 -7.47
C VAL A 9 4.55 -37.05 -7.11
N GLY A 10 5.23 -35.96 -6.78
CA GLY A 10 6.64 -35.99 -6.37
C GLY A 10 6.84 -36.85 -5.12
N LYS A 11 7.95 -37.59 -5.08
CA LYS A 11 8.35 -38.42 -3.93
C LYS A 11 8.53 -37.54 -2.68
N PRO A 12 8.12 -38.01 -1.48
CA PRO A 12 8.30 -37.25 -0.23
C PRO A 12 9.80 -37.06 0.07
N LEU A 13 10.21 -35.80 0.21
CA LEU A 13 11.54 -35.39 0.63
C LEU A 13 11.79 -35.78 2.09
N ASN A 14 13.07 -36.03 2.39
CA ASN A 14 13.60 -36.59 3.62
C ASN A 14 13.25 -35.75 4.87
N LYS A 15 12.89 -36.41 5.99
CA LYS A 15 12.49 -35.80 7.28
C LYS A 15 13.67 -35.19 8.05
N SER A 16 14.28 -34.13 7.56
CA SER A 16 14.89 -33.15 8.45
C SER A 16 13.77 -32.26 8.99
N ASN A 17 13.76 -31.92 10.28
CA ASN A 17 12.71 -31.20 10.99
C ASN A 17 12.38 -29.77 10.48
N SER A 18 12.85 -29.37 9.31
CA SER A 18 12.34 -28.22 8.58
C SER A 18 11.08 -28.65 7.81
N SER A 19 9.92 -28.17 8.24
CA SER A 19 8.69 -28.26 7.43
C SER A 19 9.02 -27.85 5.98
N PRO A 20 8.68 -28.66 4.96
CA PRO A 20 9.05 -28.42 3.56
C PRO A 20 8.37 -27.19 2.92
N TYR A 21 7.71 -26.37 3.74
CA TYR A 21 6.86 -25.24 3.34
C TYR A 21 7.33 -23.90 3.92
N PHE A 22 8.57 -23.84 4.40
CA PHE A 22 9.20 -22.64 4.94
C PHE A 22 10.28 -22.12 3.98
N THR A 23 10.17 -20.85 3.59
CA THR A 23 11.26 -20.12 2.93
C THR A 23 11.72 -19.04 3.89
N GLU A 24 13.04 -18.90 4.08
CA GLU A 24 13.59 -17.86 4.97
C GLU A 24 13.15 -16.46 4.53
N ASN A 25 13.13 -16.22 3.21
CA ASN A 25 12.73 -14.95 2.62
C ASN A 25 11.31 -15.01 2.05
N CYS A 26 10.63 -13.87 2.09
CA CYS A 26 9.30 -13.65 1.54
C CYS A 26 9.33 -13.87 0.03
N VAL A 27 8.45 -14.72 -0.50
CA VAL A 27 8.39 -15.04 -1.94
C VAL A 27 7.85 -13.89 -2.79
N VAL A 28 7.26 -12.86 -2.16
CA VAL A 28 6.66 -11.71 -2.86
C VAL A 28 7.70 -10.63 -3.13
N CYS A 29 8.43 -10.18 -2.09
CA CYS A 29 9.45 -9.14 -2.25
C CYS A 29 10.87 -9.68 -2.40
N LEU A 30 11.13 -10.93 -1.98
CA LEU A 30 12.47 -11.55 -1.94
C LEU A 30 13.49 -10.83 -1.04
N GLU A 31 13.05 -9.81 -0.30
CA GLU A 31 13.89 -8.94 0.54
C GLU A 31 13.72 -9.24 2.03
N ASN A 32 12.48 -9.27 2.50
CA ASN A 32 12.17 -9.41 3.93
C ASN A 32 12.01 -10.88 4.35
N GLN A 33 12.29 -11.18 5.61
CA GLN A 33 12.08 -12.52 6.17
C GLN A 33 10.58 -12.91 6.15
N SER A 34 10.30 -14.18 5.87
CA SER A 34 8.95 -14.74 5.97
C SER A 34 8.52 -14.88 7.43
N THR A 35 7.63 -14.00 7.87
CA THR A 35 7.11 -13.98 9.25
C THR A 35 5.65 -14.41 9.36
N ILE A 36 4.97 -14.64 8.24
CA ILE A 36 3.55 -14.98 8.18
C ILE A 36 3.35 -16.42 7.72
N GLU A 37 2.64 -17.19 8.54
CA GLU A 37 2.10 -18.50 8.18
C GLU A 37 0.63 -18.40 7.77
N LEU A 38 0.29 -18.97 6.62
CA LEU A 38 -1.05 -18.94 6.05
C LEU A 38 -1.82 -20.21 6.42
N ARG A 39 -3.00 -20.09 7.03
CA ARG A 39 -3.87 -21.22 7.39
C ARG A 39 -5.08 -21.33 6.46
N PRO A 40 -5.51 -22.56 6.11
CA PRO A 40 -5.11 -23.83 6.73
C PRO A 40 -3.90 -24.52 6.10
N CYS A 41 -3.32 -23.98 5.01
CA CYS A 41 -2.29 -24.69 4.25
C CYS A 41 -0.91 -24.80 4.94
N GLY A 42 -0.64 -23.98 5.96
CA GLY A 42 0.59 -24.00 6.74
C GLY A 42 1.82 -23.40 6.05
N HIS A 43 1.67 -22.78 4.88
CA HIS A 43 2.80 -22.18 4.17
C HIS A 43 3.24 -20.89 4.85
N ALA A 44 4.52 -20.81 5.21
CA ALA A 44 5.13 -19.66 5.86
C ALA A 44 6.14 -18.99 4.92
N ILE A 45 5.62 -18.26 3.94
CA ILE A 45 6.38 -17.81 2.76
C ILE A 45 6.27 -16.29 2.51
N ILE A 46 5.61 -15.54 3.41
CA ILE A 46 5.31 -14.11 3.19
C ILE A 46 5.72 -13.31 4.43
N CYS A 47 6.19 -12.07 4.24
CA CYS A 47 6.44 -11.11 5.31
C CYS A 47 5.19 -10.29 5.69
N GLN A 48 5.21 -9.68 6.87
CA GLN A 48 4.14 -8.80 7.38
C GLN A 48 3.76 -7.64 6.45
N THR A 49 4.70 -7.11 5.66
CA THR A 49 4.42 -6.01 4.72
C THR A 49 3.78 -6.45 3.41
N CYS A 50 3.98 -7.71 3.01
CA CYS A 50 3.46 -8.23 1.74
C CYS A 50 2.12 -8.97 1.89
N VAL A 51 1.78 -9.46 3.09
CA VAL A 51 0.52 -10.21 3.29
C VAL A 51 -0.72 -9.36 3.00
N SER A 52 -0.70 -8.05 3.30
CA SER A 52 -1.79 -7.15 2.94
C SER A 52 -1.90 -6.95 1.42
N ARG A 53 -0.80 -7.07 0.66
CA ARG A 53 -0.77 -6.85 -0.79
C ARG A 53 -1.33 -8.02 -1.61
N LEU A 54 -1.71 -9.12 -0.96
CA LEU A 54 -2.39 -10.21 -1.64
C LEU A 54 -3.78 -9.75 -2.10
N ASP A 55 -4.01 -9.84 -3.40
CA ASP A 55 -5.27 -9.40 -4.02
C ASP A 55 -6.39 -10.44 -3.91
N ASP A 56 -6.03 -11.71 -3.73
CA ASP A 56 -6.96 -12.80 -3.50
C ASP A 56 -6.81 -13.38 -2.09
N THR A 57 -7.82 -14.15 -1.69
CA THR A 57 -7.80 -14.93 -0.45
C THR A 57 -7.02 -16.22 -0.65
N LEU A 58 -6.06 -16.32 -1.58
CA LEU A 58 -5.39 -17.58 -1.93
C LEU A 58 -3.92 -17.55 -1.54
N CYS A 59 -3.40 -18.70 -1.11
CA CYS A 59 -1.98 -18.87 -0.86
C CYS A 59 -1.21 -18.79 -2.19
N PRO A 60 -0.15 -17.96 -2.32
CA PRO A 60 0.61 -17.86 -3.56
C PRO A 60 1.26 -19.16 -4.04
N LEU A 61 1.54 -20.09 -3.12
CA LEU A 61 2.25 -21.33 -3.41
C LEU A 61 1.30 -22.49 -3.79
N CYS A 62 0.28 -22.75 -2.98
CA CYS A 62 -0.65 -23.87 -3.21
C CYS A 62 -2.03 -23.46 -3.73
N ARG A 63 -2.31 -22.15 -3.82
CA ARG A 63 -3.61 -21.57 -4.21
C ARG A 63 -4.79 -21.97 -3.32
N GLN A 64 -4.54 -22.55 -2.15
CA GLN A 64 -5.58 -22.84 -1.17
C GLN A 64 -6.08 -21.54 -0.52
N THR A 65 -7.37 -21.46 -0.24
CA THR A 65 -7.98 -20.30 0.41
C THR A 65 -7.40 -20.09 1.81
N VAL A 66 -6.83 -18.91 2.04
CA VAL A 66 -6.33 -18.43 3.33
C VAL A 66 -7.50 -17.89 4.15
N GLN A 67 -7.68 -18.45 5.34
CA GLN A 67 -8.71 -18.05 6.30
C GLN A 67 -8.13 -17.20 7.42
N VAL A 68 -6.98 -17.63 7.95
CA VAL A 68 -6.29 -17.04 9.10
C VAL A 68 -4.82 -16.91 8.75
N ILE A 69 -4.18 -15.88 9.27
CA ILE A 69 -2.73 -15.76 9.26
C ILE A 69 -2.20 -15.88 10.69
N ARG A 70 -1.05 -16.52 10.84
CA ARG A 70 -0.33 -16.64 12.11
C ARG A 70 1.00 -15.90 11.99
N VAL A 71 1.24 -14.95 12.89
CA VAL A 71 2.42 -14.09 12.87
C VAL A 71 3.50 -14.66 13.78
N LYS A 72 4.64 -15.02 13.20
CA LYS A 72 5.81 -15.53 13.92
C LYS A 72 6.63 -14.35 14.48
N GLY A 73 7.21 -14.54 15.67
CA GLY A 73 8.09 -13.54 16.28
C GLY A 73 7.37 -12.33 16.89
N ALA A 74 6.08 -12.42 17.21
CA ALA A 74 5.33 -11.30 17.79
C ALA A 74 5.91 -10.76 19.12
N LYS A 75 6.73 -11.55 19.83
CA LYS A 75 7.42 -11.13 21.05
C LYS A 75 8.40 -9.99 20.83
N ASP A 76 9.06 -9.93 19.68
CA ASP A 76 10.06 -8.89 19.40
C ASP A 76 9.39 -7.55 19.05
N LEU A 77 8.17 -7.59 18.54
CA LEU A 77 7.39 -6.40 18.18
C LEU A 77 6.81 -5.69 19.41
N TYR A 78 6.55 -6.43 20.49
CA TYR A 78 6.05 -5.87 21.74
C TYR A 78 6.83 -6.48 22.91
N PRO A 79 7.84 -5.77 23.46
CA PRO A 79 8.43 -6.12 24.74
C PRO A 79 7.37 -5.87 25.81
N PHE A 80 6.47 -6.83 25.98
CA PHE A 80 5.53 -6.84 27.07
C PHE A 80 6.36 -6.93 28.34
N LYS A 81 6.49 -5.81 29.06
CA LYS A 81 6.89 -5.86 30.46
C LYS A 81 5.59 -6.14 31.21
N PRO A 82 5.27 -7.41 31.56
CA PRO A 82 4.17 -7.65 32.46
C PRO A 82 4.42 -6.75 33.66
N LYS A 83 3.45 -5.89 34.00
CA LYS A 83 3.39 -5.28 35.32
C LYS A 83 3.10 -6.43 36.27
N ILE A 84 4.13 -7.23 36.57
CA ILE A 84 4.14 -8.15 37.71
C ILE A 84 3.82 -7.22 38.86
N GLY A 85 2.64 -7.41 39.45
CA GLY A 85 2.19 -6.56 40.55
C GLY A 85 3.32 -6.53 41.56
N GLU A 86 3.91 -5.35 41.76
CA GLU A 86 4.59 -5.05 43.00
C GLU A 86 3.51 -5.23 44.07
N THR A 87 3.49 -6.42 44.66
CA THR A 87 2.78 -6.69 45.90
C THR A 87 3.24 -5.58 46.84
N GLN A 88 2.34 -4.63 47.11
CA GLN A 88 2.60 -3.53 48.01
C GLN A 88 2.78 -4.10 49.42
N ASN A 89 3.99 -4.56 49.73
CA ASN A 89 4.46 -4.61 51.10
C ASN A 89 4.80 -3.17 51.49
N SER A 90 3.80 -2.52 52.06
CA SER A 90 3.95 -1.33 52.88
C SER A 90 4.87 -1.64 54.06
N GLU A 91 6.13 -1.22 54.00
CA GLU A 91 6.89 -0.90 55.21
C GLU A 91 7.60 0.44 55.04
N GLU A 92 7.25 1.32 55.97
CA GLU A 92 7.81 2.63 56.21
C GLU A 92 9.33 2.55 56.40
N SER A 93 10.08 3.49 55.82
CA SER A 93 11.25 4.07 56.48
C SER A 93 11.75 5.31 55.75
N LYS A 94 11.49 6.46 56.39
CA LYS A 94 12.13 7.75 56.16
C LYS A 94 13.60 7.65 56.58
N VAL A 95 14.58 7.94 55.71
CA VAL A 95 15.80 8.67 56.11
C VAL A 95 16.33 9.50 54.92
N ASN A 96 16.74 10.69 55.29
CA ASN A 96 17.17 11.85 54.54
C ASN A 96 18.64 11.75 54.06
N SER A 97 19.01 12.64 53.14
CA SER A 97 20.34 13.30 52.99
C SER A 97 21.29 12.94 51.81
N LYS A 98 21.58 14.03 51.05
CA LYS A 98 22.88 14.57 50.60
C LYS A 98 23.73 13.91 49.50
N GLN A 99 23.65 14.52 48.32
CA GLN A 99 24.71 15.17 47.49
C GLN A 99 26.22 14.80 47.59
N PHE A 100 26.78 14.50 46.39
CA PHE A 100 28.11 14.83 45.78
C PHE A 100 29.40 14.07 46.25
N PRO A 101 30.56 14.16 45.53
CA PRO A 101 30.90 13.52 44.23
C PRO A 101 32.29 12.79 44.22
N LEU A 102 32.60 12.14 43.09
CA LEU A 102 33.93 11.88 42.46
C LEU A 102 35.13 11.31 43.27
N GLU A 103 35.72 10.24 42.71
CA GLU A 103 37.16 9.91 42.47
C GLU A 103 37.29 8.38 42.36
N GLU A 104 37.70 7.82 41.22
CA GLU A 104 39.06 7.59 40.68
C GLU A 104 39.88 6.45 41.34
N GLU A 105 40.39 5.59 40.44
CA GLU A 105 41.52 4.65 40.55
C GLU A 105 41.49 3.37 41.39
N SER A 106 41.88 2.26 40.71
CA SER A 106 43.05 1.42 41.04
C SER A 106 42.80 -0.09 41.10
N THR A 107 43.29 -0.78 40.07
CA THR A 107 44.17 -1.97 40.11
C THR A 107 44.06 -3.00 41.25
N ARG A 108 43.69 -4.26 40.92
CA ARG A 108 44.61 -5.44 40.85
C ARG A 108 43.87 -6.79 40.67
N PRO A 109 44.58 -7.83 40.18
CA PRO A 109 44.00 -9.12 39.80
C PRO A 109 43.98 -10.10 40.99
N GLY A 110 42.90 -10.87 41.10
CA GLY A 110 42.77 -11.99 42.03
C GLY A 110 42.21 -13.20 41.30
N GLU A 111 43.08 -14.19 41.08
CA GLU A 111 42.69 -15.55 40.71
C GLU A 111 41.80 -16.13 41.81
N VAL A 112 40.60 -16.57 41.44
CA VAL A 112 39.78 -17.46 42.27
C VAL A 112 39.40 -18.67 41.44
N VAL A 113 40.04 -19.78 41.78
CA VAL A 113 39.67 -21.14 41.41
C VAL A 113 38.30 -21.44 42.04
N GLY A 114 37.29 -21.65 41.20
CA GLY A 114 35.91 -21.89 41.63
C GLY A 114 35.20 -22.87 40.70
N GLN A 115 35.27 -24.15 41.07
CA GLN A 115 34.32 -25.24 40.83
C GLN A 115 33.25 -25.01 39.73
N SER A 116 33.41 -25.75 38.63
CA SER A 116 32.39 -25.99 37.61
C SER A 116 31.21 -26.78 38.18
N ALA A 117 30.23 -26.08 38.74
CA ALA A 117 28.89 -26.62 38.95
C ALA A 117 28.14 -26.58 37.61
N SER A 118 27.89 -27.76 37.03
CA SER A 118 27.04 -27.92 35.85
C SER A 118 25.59 -27.62 36.25
N PHE A 119 25.19 -26.35 36.14
CA PHE A 119 23.77 -25.99 36.18
C PHE A 119 23.13 -26.57 34.92
N HIS A 120 22.29 -27.58 35.11
CA HIS A 120 21.30 -27.93 34.11
C HIS A 120 20.45 -26.69 33.90
N MET A 121 20.72 -25.94 32.81
CA MET A 121 19.77 -24.98 32.29
C MET A 121 18.50 -25.76 32.03
N HIS A 122 17.53 -25.62 32.93
CA HIS A 122 16.16 -25.88 32.59
C HIS A 122 15.89 -25.03 31.36
N SER A 123 15.76 -25.70 30.22
CA SER A 123 15.29 -25.12 28.96
C SER A 123 13.94 -24.49 29.29
N GLU A 124 13.96 -23.22 29.67
CA GLU A 124 12.76 -22.43 29.90
C GLU A 124 11.92 -22.60 28.64
N TYR A 125 10.77 -23.24 28.81
CA TYR A 125 9.75 -23.33 27.79
C TYR A 125 9.35 -21.89 27.47
N GLN A 126 10.05 -21.25 26.54
CA GLN A 126 9.68 -19.96 25.99
C GLN A 126 8.46 -20.21 25.10
N GLY A 127 7.29 -20.40 25.71
CA GLY A 127 6.03 -20.56 25.01
C GLY A 127 5.93 -19.46 23.96
N HIS A 128 6.00 -19.83 22.69
CA HIS A 128 5.96 -18.87 21.59
C HIS A 128 4.54 -18.31 21.58
N LEU A 129 4.40 -17.04 21.95
CA LEU A 129 3.17 -16.30 21.77
C LEU A 129 2.96 -16.17 20.27
N GLU A 130 1.95 -16.86 19.77
CA GLU A 130 1.54 -16.80 18.38
C GLU A 130 0.27 -15.97 18.27
N LEU A 131 0.26 -15.07 17.29
CA LEU A 131 -0.84 -14.17 17.06
C LEU A 131 -1.60 -14.64 15.82
N GLU A 132 -2.89 -14.95 15.98
CA GLU A 132 -3.76 -15.36 14.89
C GLU A 132 -4.71 -14.23 14.50
N VAL A 133 -4.75 -13.94 13.20
CA VAL A 133 -5.60 -12.87 12.65
C VAL A 133 -6.41 -13.43 11.47
N PRO A 134 -7.74 -13.29 11.47
CA PRO A 134 -8.55 -13.61 10.29
C PRO A 134 -8.08 -12.80 9.07
N PHE A 135 -7.79 -13.49 7.96
CA PHE A 135 -7.25 -12.85 6.78
C PHE A 135 -8.26 -11.89 6.13
N SER A 136 -9.56 -12.16 6.29
CA SER A 136 -10.64 -11.25 5.89
C SER A 136 -10.50 -9.87 6.52
N ASN A 137 -10.14 -9.79 7.80
CA ASN A 137 -10.04 -8.52 8.52
C ASN A 137 -8.92 -7.63 7.95
N ILE A 138 -7.79 -8.24 7.57
CA ILE A 138 -6.67 -7.55 6.92
C ILE A 138 -7.11 -6.98 5.57
N LEU A 139 -7.80 -7.79 4.77
CA LEU A 139 -8.29 -7.37 3.46
C LEU A 139 -9.37 -6.29 3.56
N GLU A 140 -10.27 -6.38 4.54
CA GLU A 140 -11.30 -5.39 4.80
C GLU A 140 -10.70 -4.06 5.25
N GLU A 141 -9.77 -4.07 6.22
CA GLU A 141 -9.09 -2.86 6.67
C GLU A 141 -8.30 -2.22 5.53
N ARG A 142 -7.55 -3.02 4.77
CA ARG A 142 -6.85 -2.56 3.55
C ARG A 142 -7.80 -1.86 2.58
N ARG A 143 -8.89 -2.53 2.21
CA ARG A 143 -9.88 -1.99 1.25
C ARG A 143 -10.57 -0.75 1.80
N ALA A 144 -10.84 -0.70 3.10
CA ALA A 144 -11.41 0.46 3.77
C ALA A 144 -10.45 1.66 3.65
N PHE A 145 -9.15 1.45 3.86
CA PHE A 145 -8.14 2.49 3.72
C PHE A 145 -7.92 2.91 2.27
N GLU A 146 -7.81 1.98 1.32
CA GLU A 146 -7.78 2.30 -0.11
C GLU A 146 -9.01 3.13 -0.51
N SER A 147 -10.20 2.74 -0.04
CA SER A 147 -11.45 3.44 -0.32
C SER A 147 -11.53 4.81 0.35
N PHE A 148 -10.91 4.98 1.52
CA PHE A 148 -10.80 6.26 2.20
C PHE A 148 -9.95 7.23 1.38
N VAL A 149 -8.78 6.79 0.93
CA VAL A 149 -7.87 7.60 0.09
C VAL A 149 -8.51 7.91 -1.26
N LEU A 150 -9.11 6.93 -1.94
CA LEU A 150 -9.77 7.12 -3.24
C LEU A 150 -10.97 8.07 -3.20
N ARG A 151 -11.58 8.27 -2.04
CA ARG A 151 -12.68 9.25 -1.85
C ARG A 151 -12.20 10.68 -1.60
N ARG A 152 -10.92 10.85 -1.26
CA ARG A 152 -10.27 12.13 -0.99
C ARG A 152 -9.27 12.55 -2.04
N THR A 153 -8.81 11.64 -2.89
CA THR A 153 -7.83 11.95 -3.94
C THR A 153 -8.41 11.66 -5.30
N TYR A 154 -8.39 12.66 -6.19
CA TYR A 154 -8.78 12.43 -7.58
C TYR A 154 -7.69 11.68 -8.35
N GLN A 155 -8.10 10.69 -9.13
CA GLN A 155 -7.18 9.83 -9.88
C GLN A 155 -7.07 10.32 -11.33
N VAL A 156 -5.90 10.85 -11.68
CA VAL A 156 -5.59 11.37 -13.01
C VAL A 156 -4.62 10.44 -13.71
N VAL A 157 -5.02 9.93 -14.87
CA VAL A 157 -4.20 9.03 -15.68
C VAL A 157 -3.69 9.76 -16.91
N VAL A 158 -2.37 9.80 -17.06
CA VAL A 158 -1.69 10.31 -18.26
C VAL A 158 -1.21 9.13 -19.08
N SER A 159 -1.53 9.10 -20.37
CA SER A 159 -1.06 8.05 -21.27
C SER A 159 -0.82 8.61 -22.67
N GLY A 160 0.04 7.94 -23.42
CA GLY A 160 0.42 8.32 -24.76
C GLY A 160 1.20 7.19 -25.40
N SER A 161 1.52 7.40 -26.68
CA SER A 161 2.38 6.48 -27.44
C SER A 161 3.73 6.26 -26.75
N VAL A 162 4.41 5.17 -27.12
CA VAL A 162 5.78 4.88 -26.63
C VAL A 162 6.76 6.00 -26.98
N GLU A 163 6.51 6.72 -28.07
CA GLU A 163 7.32 7.87 -28.53
C GLU A 163 7.01 9.16 -27.77
N VAL A 164 6.02 9.16 -26.88
CA VAL A 164 5.66 10.31 -26.06
C VAL A 164 6.19 10.10 -24.65
N ASN A 165 7.10 10.98 -24.19
CA ASN A 165 7.63 10.93 -22.84
C ASN A 165 6.63 11.48 -21.81
N THR A 166 5.53 10.75 -21.59
CA THR A 166 4.49 11.12 -20.61
C THR A 166 5.02 11.22 -19.18
N LYS A 167 6.12 10.53 -18.86
CA LYS A 167 6.77 10.65 -17.55
C LYS A 167 7.38 12.03 -17.35
N ALA A 168 8.05 12.60 -18.36
CA ALA A 168 8.57 13.96 -18.27
C ALA A 168 7.46 14.99 -18.07
N LEU A 169 6.34 14.86 -18.82
CA LEU A 169 5.17 15.72 -18.63
C LEU A 169 4.62 15.61 -17.21
N VAL A 170 4.43 14.39 -16.69
CA VAL A 170 3.95 14.19 -15.32
C VAL A 170 4.94 14.78 -14.32
N SER A 171 6.24 14.53 -14.45
CA SER A 171 7.26 15.10 -13.56
C SER A 171 7.23 16.62 -13.55
N GLU A 172 7.04 17.28 -14.70
CA GLU A 172 6.92 18.74 -14.76
C GLU A 172 5.65 19.22 -14.04
N VAL A 173 4.50 18.59 -14.29
CA VAL A 173 3.25 18.92 -13.58
C VAL A 173 3.42 18.73 -12.07
N LEU A 174 4.02 17.62 -11.63
CA LEU A 174 4.27 17.37 -10.20
C LEU A 174 5.19 18.45 -9.62
N ALA A 175 6.32 18.77 -10.26
CA ALA A 175 7.26 19.77 -9.78
C ALA A 175 6.63 21.15 -9.58
N ARG A 176 5.64 21.52 -10.40
CA ARG A 176 4.91 22.79 -10.25
C ARG A 176 3.89 22.78 -9.11
N PHE A 177 3.25 21.64 -8.85
CA PHE A 177 2.12 21.54 -7.92
C PHE A 177 2.42 20.74 -6.63
N GLU A 178 3.68 20.35 -6.39
CA GLU A 178 4.11 19.60 -5.21
C GLU A 178 4.11 20.45 -3.94
N ASN A 179 4.50 21.73 -4.03
CA ASN A 179 4.65 22.62 -2.86
C ASN A 179 3.34 22.77 -2.04
N ASN A 180 2.19 22.53 -2.67
CA ASN A 180 0.86 22.65 -2.08
C ASN A 180 0.40 21.38 -1.33
N LEU A 181 1.18 20.29 -1.34
CA LEU A 181 0.78 19.03 -0.68
C LEU A 181 1.01 19.01 0.83
N LYS A 182 1.96 19.82 1.34
CA LYS A 182 2.37 19.77 2.75
C LYS A 182 1.21 20.04 3.70
N ASP A 183 0.25 20.87 3.28
CA ASP A 183 -0.91 21.25 4.07
C ASP A 183 -2.01 20.16 4.09
N PHE A 184 -1.98 19.21 3.16
CA PHE A 184 -3.03 18.19 3.02
C PHE A 184 -2.75 16.94 3.87
N HIS A 185 -1.49 16.68 4.22
CA HIS A 185 -1.05 15.34 4.60
C HIS A 185 -1.25 14.97 6.08
N MET A 186 -1.54 15.93 6.98
CA MET A 186 -1.58 15.67 8.43
C MET A 186 -3.01 15.45 8.95
N ASP A 187 -3.94 16.36 8.66
CA ASP A 187 -5.27 16.35 9.30
C ASP A 187 -6.16 15.17 8.87
N ASP A 188 -6.04 14.75 7.60
CA ASP A 188 -6.90 13.69 7.06
C ASP A 188 -6.53 12.29 7.58
N PHE A 189 -5.24 12.05 7.82
CA PHE A 189 -4.79 10.75 8.34
C PHE A 189 -5.16 10.58 9.81
N GLU A 190 -5.09 11.64 10.61
CA GLU A 190 -5.49 11.58 12.02
C GLU A 190 -6.98 11.21 12.17
N SER A 191 -7.85 11.77 11.32
CA SER A 191 -9.27 11.42 11.31
C SER A 191 -9.50 9.95 11.00
N PHE A 192 -8.78 9.40 10.01
CA PHE A 192 -8.86 7.98 9.69
C PHE A 192 -8.33 7.11 10.83
N GLU A 193 -7.19 7.46 11.42
CA GLU A 193 -6.64 6.72 12.56
C GLU A 193 -7.62 6.68 13.74
N GLN A 194 -8.27 7.80 14.05
CA GLN A 194 -9.31 7.83 15.08
C GLN A 194 -10.52 6.95 14.73
N GLN A 195 -10.95 6.97 13.46
CA GLN A 195 -12.02 6.07 13.00
C GLN A 195 -11.60 4.61 13.06
N ARG A 196 -10.36 4.31 12.70
CA ARG A 196 -9.76 2.98 12.74
C ARG A 196 -9.66 2.46 14.16
N LEU A 197 -9.25 3.29 15.12
CA LEU A 197 -9.18 2.93 16.54
C LEU A 197 -10.56 2.59 17.11
N ARG A 198 -11.65 3.21 16.60
CA ARG A 198 -13.02 2.89 17.00
C ARG A 198 -13.54 1.57 16.42
N ASN A 199 -13.12 1.24 15.20
CA ASN A 199 -13.65 0.10 14.43
C ASN A 199 -12.68 -1.09 14.37
N GLY A 200 -11.54 -1.02 15.05
CA GLY A 200 -10.45 -1.98 14.93
C GLY A 200 -10.88 -3.40 15.29
N ALA A 201 -10.62 -4.35 14.39
CA ALA A 201 -10.74 -5.76 14.69
C ALA A 201 -9.85 -6.11 15.89
N LYS A 202 -10.44 -6.71 16.92
CA LYS A 202 -9.69 -7.18 18.08
C LYS A 202 -8.94 -8.44 17.69
N VAL A 203 -7.63 -8.46 17.93
CA VAL A 203 -6.83 -9.67 17.78
C VAL A 203 -6.86 -10.43 19.09
N GLU A 204 -7.22 -11.71 19.03
CA GLU A 204 -7.28 -12.60 20.20
C GLU A 204 -5.98 -13.41 20.28
N PHE A 205 -5.45 -13.56 21.50
CA PHE A 205 -4.30 -14.42 21.76
C PHE A 205 -4.78 -15.85 22.00
N VAL A 206 -4.24 -16.79 21.24
CA VAL A 206 -4.48 -18.22 21.45
C VAL A 206 -3.26 -18.81 22.15
N SER A 207 -3.42 -19.25 23.39
CA SER A 207 -2.40 -20.05 24.08
C SER A 207 -2.61 -21.52 23.76
N ASP A 208 -1.64 -22.16 23.09
CA ASP A 208 -1.66 -23.60 22.80
C ASP A 208 -1.47 -24.42 24.10
N ASN A 209 -2.55 -24.59 24.88
CA ASN A 209 -2.56 -25.43 26.08
C ASN A 209 -2.82 -26.92 25.77
N SER A 210 -2.20 -27.47 24.73
CA SER A 210 -2.45 -28.86 24.29
C SER A 210 -1.67 -29.93 25.07
N HIS A 211 -1.01 -29.59 26.20
CA HIS A 211 -0.40 -30.60 27.07
C HIS A 211 -1.40 -31.13 28.09
N ALA A 212 -1.93 -32.31 27.76
CA ALA A 212 -2.80 -33.12 28.59
C ALA A 212 -2.16 -33.46 29.94
N GLY A 213 -2.61 -32.78 31.00
CA GLY A 213 -2.28 -33.07 32.39
C GLY A 213 -3.34 -32.48 33.31
N ALA A 214 -4.32 -33.31 33.68
CA ALA A 214 -5.50 -32.92 34.42
C ALA A 214 -5.18 -32.53 35.88
N LEU A 215 -4.88 -31.25 36.15
CA LEU A 215 -4.99 -30.67 37.49
C LEU A 215 -5.50 -29.22 37.39
N GLN A 216 -6.74 -29.04 37.85
CA GLN A 216 -7.44 -27.80 38.24
C GLN A 216 -6.92 -26.51 37.58
N SER A 217 -7.50 -26.22 36.42
CA SER A 217 -7.45 -24.94 35.70
C SER A 217 -7.91 -23.79 36.61
N GLU A 218 -6.97 -23.10 37.26
CA GLU A 218 -7.18 -21.71 37.64
C GLU A 218 -7.54 -20.93 36.37
N GLN A 219 -8.67 -20.23 36.41
CA GLN A 219 -9.11 -19.35 35.33
C GLN A 219 -8.03 -18.29 35.12
N LEU A 220 -7.11 -18.52 34.16
CA LEU A 220 -6.25 -17.45 33.67
C LEU A 220 -7.19 -16.35 33.19
N THR A 221 -7.28 -15.28 33.97
CA THR A 221 -7.97 -14.05 33.60
C THR A 221 -7.42 -13.62 32.26
N THR A 222 -8.20 -13.86 31.20
CA THR A 222 -7.94 -13.38 29.86
C THR A 222 -7.85 -11.86 29.95
N MET A 223 -6.63 -11.33 30.01
CA MET A 223 -6.42 -9.90 29.87
C MET A 223 -6.83 -9.55 28.44
N ASN A 224 -8.04 -9.00 28.31
CA ASN A 224 -8.63 -8.54 27.04
C ASN A 224 -7.91 -7.28 26.53
N GLN A 225 -6.61 -7.36 26.31
CA GLN A 225 -5.86 -6.31 25.65
C GLN A 225 -6.00 -6.49 24.13
N SER A 226 -6.80 -5.62 23.51
CA SER A 226 -6.92 -5.58 22.06
C SER A 226 -5.71 -4.89 21.45
N ILE A 227 -4.94 -5.60 20.64
CA ILE A 227 -3.89 -5.02 19.81
C ILE A 227 -4.53 -4.53 18.50
N PRO A 228 -4.31 -3.27 18.08
CA PRO A 228 -4.78 -2.80 16.78
C PRO A 228 -4.11 -3.56 15.63
N LEU A 229 -4.89 -4.02 14.64
CA LEU A 229 -4.38 -4.85 13.55
C LEU A 229 -3.20 -4.21 12.78
N HIS A 230 -3.21 -2.90 12.61
CA HIS A 230 -2.17 -2.17 11.89
C HIS A 230 -0.78 -2.20 12.55
N THR A 231 -0.70 -2.48 13.85
CA THR A 231 0.60 -2.63 14.53
C THR A 231 1.23 -3.98 14.21
N VAL A 232 0.46 -4.89 13.63
CA VAL A 232 0.85 -6.27 13.31
C VAL A 232 1.09 -6.42 11.80
N VAL A 233 0.20 -5.84 10.99
CA VAL A 233 0.24 -5.92 9.54
C VAL A 233 0.06 -4.53 8.96
N ASP A 234 0.96 -4.14 8.06
CA ASP A 234 0.81 -2.89 7.32
C ASP A 234 -0.33 -2.99 6.30
N THR A 235 -1.51 -2.56 6.68
CA THR A 235 -2.70 -2.42 5.83
C THR A 235 -2.66 -1.14 4.98
N THR A 236 -1.71 -0.24 5.24
CA THR A 236 -1.67 1.12 4.68
C THR A 236 -0.88 1.23 3.38
N SER A 237 0.18 0.43 3.19
CA SER A 237 1.05 0.57 2.00
C SER A 237 0.33 0.39 0.67
N SER A 238 -0.72 -0.41 0.62
CA SER A 238 -1.53 -0.56 -0.61
C SER A 238 -2.18 0.76 -1.06
N ALA A 239 -2.53 1.62 -0.10
CA ALA A 239 -3.18 2.89 -0.39
C ALA A 239 -2.19 4.00 -0.76
N GLN A 240 -0.89 3.83 -0.47
CA GLN A 240 0.17 4.73 -0.92
C GLN A 240 0.16 4.90 -2.44
N ALA A 241 -0.27 3.87 -3.16
CA ALA A 241 -0.46 3.92 -4.60
C ALA A 241 -1.63 4.83 -5.05
N TYR A 242 -2.40 5.46 -4.17
CA TYR A 242 -3.50 6.39 -4.48
C TYR A 242 -3.39 7.72 -3.73
N LEU A 243 -2.36 7.90 -2.90
CA LEU A 243 -2.13 9.14 -2.16
C LEU A 243 -1.88 10.29 -3.13
N ALA A 244 -2.28 11.50 -2.74
CA ALA A 244 -2.06 12.67 -3.55
C ALA A 244 -0.56 12.90 -3.74
N ASN A 245 -0.14 13.11 -4.99
CA ASN A 245 1.22 13.49 -5.36
C ASN A 245 1.28 14.87 -6.01
N ALA A 246 0.14 15.56 -6.19
CA ALA A 246 0.03 16.96 -6.59
C ALA A 246 -1.19 17.62 -5.94
N CYS A 247 -1.16 18.95 -5.81
CA CYS A 247 -2.32 19.73 -5.37
C CYS A 247 -2.51 20.98 -6.25
N ILE A 248 -3.62 21.02 -6.98
CA ILE A 248 -3.96 22.12 -7.92
C ILE A 248 -5.21 22.82 -7.41
N GLU A 249 -5.14 24.12 -7.10
CA GLU A 249 -6.27 24.88 -6.53
C GLU A 249 -6.91 24.23 -5.28
N ASN A 250 -6.07 23.71 -4.37
CA ASN A 250 -6.50 22.93 -3.18
C ASN A 250 -7.24 21.62 -3.52
N ILE A 251 -7.03 21.09 -4.73
CA ILE A 251 -7.57 19.80 -5.15
C ILE A 251 -6.47 18.76 -5.04
N PRO A 252 -6.60 17.76 -4.15
CA PRO A 252 -5.64 16.65 -4.05
C PRO A 252 -5.75 15.73 -5.27
N LEU A 253 -4.65 15.61 -6.00
CA LEU A 253 -4.55 14.81 -7.21
C LEU A 253 -3.52 13.70 -7.03
N HIS A 254 -3.84 12.54 -7.58
CA HIS A 254 -2.86 11.51 -7.84
C HIS A 254 -2.69 11.34 -9.35
N ILE A 255 -1.58 11.83 -9.86
CA ILE A 255 -1.25 11.83 -11.28
C ILE A 255 -0.30 10.69 -11.57
N LYS A 256 -0.71 9.78 -12.46
CA LYS A 256 0.08 8.62 -12.87
C LYS A 256 0.23 8.54 -14.38
N SER A 257 1.47 8.30 -14.82
CA SER A 257 1.77 7.98 -16.21
C SER A 257 1.66 6.47 -16.45
N PHE A 258 0.96 6.07 -17.51
CA PHE A 258 0.88 4.69 -17.98
C PHE A 258 1.21 4.61 -19.46
N ARG A 259 1.93 3.57 -19.87
CA ARG A 259 1.98 3.17 -21.29
C ARG A 259 0.60 2.67 -21.73
N ILE A 260 0.29 2.79 -23.01
CA ILE A 260 -1.01 2.36 -23.56
C ILE A 260 -1.39 0.94 -23.12
N TRP A 261 -0.47 -0.02 -23.23
CA TRP A 261 -0.75 -1.41 -22.85
C TRP A 261 -0.97 -1.59 -21.34
N GLU A 262 -0.28 -0.80 -20.50
CA GLU A 262 -0.46 -0.82 -19.04
C GLU A 262 -1.83 -0.25 -18.67
N LEU A 263 -2.23 0.84 -19.33
CA LEU A 263 -3.54 1.45 -19.20
C LEU A 263 -4.64 0.46 -19.60
N ILE A 264 -4.53 -0.17 -20.77
CA ILE A 264 -5.51 -1.17 -21.23
C ILE A 264 -5.58 -2.37 -20.27
N ARG A 265 -4.42 -2.85 -19.78
CA ARG A 265 -4.38 -3.93 -18.78
C ARG A 265 -5.09 -3.51 -17.49
N MET A 266 -4.82 -2.31 -17.00
CA MET A 266 -5.45 -1.74 -15.82
C MET A 266 -6.96 -1.60 -16.01
N LEU A 267 -7.43 -1.04 -17.13
CA LEU A 267 -8.86 -0.93 -17.45
C LEU A 267 -9.57 -2.28 -17.54
N ARG A 268 -8.90 -3.34 -18.03
CA ARG A 268 -9.46 -4.71 -18.05
C ARG A 268 -9.57 -5.33 -16.67
N GLN A 269 -8.64 -5.00 -15.77
CA GLN A 269 -8.59 -5.56 -14.42
C GLN A 269 -9.53 -4.82 -13.45
N GLN A 270 -9.77 -3.54 -13.68
CA GLN A 270 -10.53 -2.72 -12.74
C GLN A 270 -12.04 -2.94 -12.87
N LYS A 271 -12.57 -3.90 -12.11
CA LYS A 271 -14.03 -4.07 -11.94
C LYS A 271 -14.69 -2.93 -11.14
N LYS A 272 -13.94 -2.10 -10.41
CA LYS A 272 -14.50 -1.13 -9.43
C LYS A 272 -13.73 0.18 -9.23
N LYS A 273 -12.53 0.34 -9.80
CA LYS A 273 -11.70 1.54 -9.55
C LYS A 273 -11.95 2.54 -10.69
N LYS A 274 -12.51 3.69 -10.35
CA LYS A 274 -12.91 4.73 -11.31
C LYS A 274 -11.77 5.74 -11.43
N GLN A 275 -11.36 6.04 -12.66
CA GLN A 275 -10.47 7.16 -12.95
C GLN A 275 -11.31 8.43 -13.09
N ASP A 276 -10.82 9.54 -12.55
CA ASP A 276 -11.55 10.80 -12.54
C ASP A 276 -11.26 11.64 -13.80
N LEU A 277 -10.07 11.48 -14.38
CA LEU A 277 -9.65 12.18 -15.60
C LEU A 277 -8.62 11.36 -16.38
N PHE A 278 -8.76 11.31 -17.71
CA PHE A 278 -7.70 10.84 -18.61
C PHE A 278 -7.07 12.01 -19.36
N ILE A 279 -5.75 11.98 -19.48
CA ILE A 279 -4.95 12.88 -20.31
C ILE A 279 -4.26 12.02 -21.36
N LEU A 280 -4.62 12.21 -22.62
CA LEU A 280 -4.11 11.42 -23.75
C LEU A 280 -3.15 12.29 -24.56
N CYS A 281 -1.88 11.89 -24.60
CA CYS A 281 -0.81 12.70 -25.16
C CYS A 281 -0.34 12.16 -26.51
N CYS A 282 -0.22 13.03 -27.51
CA CYS A 282 0.47 12.77 -28.77
C CYS A 282 1.59 13.79 -29.00
N SER A 283 2.56 13.45 -29.85
CA SER A 283 3.76 14.24 -30.13
C SER A 283 3.73 14.84 -31.53
N ALA A 284 4.18 16.09 -31.67
CA ALA A 284 4.35 16.76 -32.97
C ALA A 284 5.37 16.06 -33.90
N PHE A 285 6.21 15.18 -33.35
CA PHE A 285 7.27 14.47 -34.06
C PHE A 285 6.85 13.07 -34.53
N SER A 286 5.59 12.66 -34.28
CA SER A 286 5.10 11.31 -34.54
C SER A 286 3.64 11.22 -34.96
N GLU A 287 3.40 10.93 -36.24
CA GLU A 287 2.07 10.58 -36.75
C GLU A 287 1.52 9.28 -36.12
N ILE A 288 2.40 8.32 -35.83
CA ILE A 288 2.04 7.07 -35.14
C ILE A 288 1.42 7.40 -33.78
N SER A 289 1.99 8.37 -33.06
CA SER A 289 1.48 8.75 -31.74
C SER A 289 0.06 9.30 -31.78
N LEU A 290 -0.30 10.06 -32.83
CA LEU A 290 -1.66 10.56 -33.03
C LEU A 290 -2.64 9.42 -33.30
N ASN A 291 -2.28 8.51 -34.21
CA ASN A 291 -3.11 7.35 -34.54
C ASN A 291 -3.37 6.45 -33.33
N GLU A 292 -2.34 6.23 -32.50
CA GLU A 292 -2.48 5.46 -31.26
C GLU A 292 -3.36 6.17 -30.22
N VAL A 293 -3.28 7.49 -30.08
CA VAL A 293 -4.16 8.27 -29.19
C VAL A 293 -5.61 8.22 -29.66
N VAL A 294 -5.87 8.34 -30.96
CA VAL A 294 -7.23 8.22 -31.52
C VAL A 294 -7.80 6.83 -31.22
N ALA A 295 -7.03 5.77 -31.48
CA ALA A 295 -7.46 4.39 -31.23
C ALA A 295 -7.67 4.10 -29.73
N LEU A 296 -6.83 4.68 -28.88
CA LEU A 296 -6.96 4.57 -27.43
C LEU A 296 -8.19 5.32 -26.90
N ASP A 297 -8.44 6.55 -27.35
CA ASP A 297 -9.62 7.34 -26.99
C ASP A 297 -10.91 6.62 -27.40
N GLU A 298 -10.95 6.05 -28.61
CA GLU A 298 -12.05 5.22 -29.06
C GLU A 298 -12.23 3.99 -28.14
N SER A 299 -11.14 3.31 -27.79
CA SER A 299 -11.20 2.14 -26.91
C SER A 299 -11.70 2.48 -25.50
N ILE A 300 -11.24 3.58 -24.91
CA ILE A 300 -11.67 4.06 -23.58
C ILE A 300 -13.14 4.46 -23.62
N SER A 301 -13.52 5.27 -24.62
CA SER A 301 -14.87 5.80 -24.76
C SER A 301 -15.91 4.73 -25.07
N LEU A 302 -15.56 3.68 -25.80
CA LEU A 302 -16.50 2.62 -26.17
C LEU A 302 -16.59 1.47 -25.17
N ARG A 303 -15.47 1.08 -24.54
CA ARG A 303 -15.41 -0.21 -23.84
C ARG A 303 -15.27 -0.11 -22.34
N TYR A 304 -14.64 0.94 -21.83
CA TYR A 304 -14.19 0.94 -20.43
C TYR A 304 -14.87 2.03 -19.61
N VAL A 305 -14.84 3.29 -20.04
CA VAL A 305 -15.23 4.42 -19.19
C VAL A 305 -15.90 5.54 -19.98
N MET A 306 -17.14 5.33 -20.42
CA MET A 306 -17.84 6.26 -21.34
C MET A 306 -17.96 7.69 -20.78
N CYS A 307 -18.07 7.84 -19.45
CA CYS A 307 -18.39 9.14 -18.82
C CYS A 307 -17.21 9.83 -18.12
N THR A 308 -16.00 9.25 -18.13
CA THR A 308 -14.85 9.94 -17.52
C THR A 308 -14.32 10.99 -18.50
N PRO A 309 -14.14 12.25 -18.05
CA PRO A 309 -13.61 13.31 -18.90
C PRO A 309 -12.23 12.96 -19.43
N ARG A 310 -11.95 13.45 -20.64
CA ARG A 310 -10.69 13.20 -21.35
C ARG A 310 -10.16 14.51 -21.89
N ILE A 311 -8.86 14.73 -21.77
CA ILE A 311 -8.15 15.86 -22.37
C ILE A 311 -7.15 15.28 -23.36
N TRP A 312 -7.16 15.75 -24.60
CA TRP A 312 -6.06 15.50 -25.53
C TRP A 312 -4.99 16.55 -25.33
N VAL A 313 -3.73 16.12 -25.21
CA VAL A 313 -2.58 17.01 -25.10
C VAL A 313 -1.68 16.78 -26.31
N PHE A 314 -1.49 17.82 -27.11
CA PHE A 314 -0.56 17.84 -28.22
C PHE A 314 0.74 18.47 -27.77
N LEU A 315 1.80 17.66 -27.72
CA LEU A 315 3.14 18.06 -27.29
C LEU A 315 3.97 18.46 -28.51
N ASP A 316 4.11 19.76 -28.72
CA ASP A 316 4.96 20.39 -29.75
C ASP A 316 6.29 20.84 -29.13
N VAL A 317 6.81 20.02 -28.22
CA VAL A 317 8.07 20.23 -27.50
C VAL A 317 8.83 18.91 -27.44
N PRO A 318 10.13 18.87 -27.81
CA PRO A 318 10.93 17.66 -27.68
C PRO A 318 11.21 17.41 -26.19
N LEU A 319 10.80 16.25 -25.69
CA LEU A 319 10.94 15.84 -24.29
C LEU A 319 12.18 14.98 -24.02
N SER A 320 12.94 14.67 -25.07
CA SER A 320 14.17 13.89 -25.01
C SER A 320 15.23 14.47 -25.95
N GLU A 321 16.51 14.26 -25.65
CA GLU A 321 17.61 14.69 -26.53
C GLU A 321 17.50 14.03 -27.92
N SER A 322 17.00 12.79 -27.98
CA SER A 322 16.71 12.09 -29.24
C SER A 322 15.65 12.78 -30.08
N GLU A 323 14.64 13.39 -29.47
CA GLU A 323 13.56 14.09 -30.17
C GLU A 323 14.02 15.44 -30.75
N LYS A 324 15.04 16.08 -30.18
CA LYS A 324 15.57 17.36 -30.69
C LYS A 324 16.10 17.27 -32.13
N MET A 325 16.46 16.06 -32.58
CA MET A 325 16.95 15.80 -33.94
C MET A 325 15.83 15.40 -34.91
N LEU A 326 14.61 15.14 -34.42
CA LEU A 326 13.51 14.73 -35.26
C LEU A 326 12.84 15.94 -35.91
N GLU A 327 12.57 15.82 -37.21
CA GLU A 327 11.74 16.79 -37.90
C GLU A 327 10.29 16.68 -37.43
N ARG A 328 9.65 17.84 -37.29
CA ARG A 328 8.22 17.94 -36.99
C ARG A 328 7.42 17.25 -38.10
N LYS A 329 6.54 16.33 -37.71
CA LYS A 329 5.68 15.56 -38.64
C LYS A 329 4.22 16.00 -38.62
N LEU A 330 3.78 16.60 -37.50
CA LEU A 330 2.40 16.99 -37.29
C LEU A 330 2.27 18.47 -36.96
N THR A 331 1.25 19.09 -37.52
CA THR A 331 0.77 20.43 -37.20
C THR A 331 -0.39 20.34 -36.20
N PHE A 332 -0.68 21.43 -35.48
CA PHE A 332 -1.79 21.42 -34.54
C PHE A 332 -3.14 21.27 -35.27
N GLU A 333 -3.26 21.84 -36.47
CA GLU A 333 -4.44 21.77 -37.33
C GLU A 333 -4.77 20.32 -37.70
N GLN A 334 -3.76 19.48 -37.99
CA GLN A 334 -3.98 18.06 -38.27
C GLN A 334 -4.52 17.29 -37.05
N VAL A 335 -4.05 17.63 -35.84
CA VAL A 335 -4.55 17.03 -34.61
C VAL A 335 -5.97 17.51 -34.30
N GLU A 336 -6.25 18.80 -34.52
CA GLU A 336 -7.59 19.35 -34.38
C GLU A 336 -8.56 18.72 -35.39
N GLU A 337 -8.15 18.52 -36.64
CA GLU A 337 -8.95 17.81 -37.64
C GLU A 337 -9.26 16.37 -37.19
N ALA A 338 -8.26 15.64 -36.67
CA ALA A 338 -8.45 14.30 -36.11
C ALA A 338 -9.40 14.31 -34.90
N PHE A 339 -9.28 15.30 -34.01
CA PHE A 339 -10.16 15.49 -32.86
C PHE A 339 -11.61 15.78 -33.30
N LEU A 340 -11.80 16.61 -34.35
CA LEU A 340 -13.11 16.94 -34.90
C LEU A 340 -13.77 15.76 -35.63
N LYS A 341 -12.99 14.83 -36.18
CA LYS A 341 -13.49 13.57 -36.76
C LYS A 341 -14.12 12.64 -35.71
N VAL A 342 -13.76 12.75 -34.44
CA VAL A 342 -14.40 12.00 -33.36
C VAL A 342 -15.83 12.52 -33.14
N PRO A 343 -16.87 11.63 -33.11
CA PRO A 343 -18.25 12.04 -32.88
C PRO A 343 -18.42 12.84 -31.59
N ILE A 344 -19.22 13.90 -31.60
CA ILE A 344 -19.37 14.86 -30.48
C ILE A 344 -19.66 14.17 -29.13
N HIS A 345 -20.50 13.13 -29.12
CA HIS A 345 -20.86 12.38 -27.90
C HIS A 345 -19.75 11.45 -27.36
N ARG A 346 -18.67 11.25 -28.13
CA ARG A 346 -17.49 10.46 -27.75
C ARG A 346 -16.21 11.28 -27.70
N ARG A 347 -16.25 12.51 -28.21
CA ARG A 347 -15.09 13.39 -28.31
C ARG A 347 -14.56 13.68 -26.91
N ALA A 348 -13.23 13.72 -26.78
CA ALA A 348 -12.60 14.22 -25.58
C ALA A 348 -13.07 15.66 -25.28
N SER A 349 -13.10 16.03 -24.00
CA SER A 349 -13.72 17.25 -23.54
C SER A 349 -12.94 18.51 -23.93
N LYS A 350 -11.63 18.38 -24.11
CA LYS A 350 -10.74 19.48 -24.50
C LYS A 350 -9.52 18.95 -25.26
N ILE A 351 -8.96 19.78 -26.12
CA ILE A 351 -7.61 19.64 -26.67
C ILE A 351 -6.74 20.79 -26.18
N VAL A 352 -5.51 20.50 -25.76
CA VAL A 352 -4.52 21.46 -25.25
C VAL A 352 -3.25 21.33 -26.09
N HIS A 353 -2.73 22.46 -26.57
CA HIS A 353 -1.48 22.53 -27.31
C HIS A 353 -0.38 23.05 -26.38
N ILE A 354 0.70 22.27 -26.24
CA ILE A 354 1.84 22.62 -25.40
C ILE A 354 3.07 22.74 -26.31
N GLN A 355 3.46 23.97 -26.60
CA GLN A 355 4.66 24.28 -27.40
C GLN A 355 5.93 24.30 -26.55
N GLN A 356 5.80 24.56 -25.25
CA GLN A 356 6.90 24.64 -24.31
C GLN A 356 6.43 24.15 -22.93
N LEU A 357 7.32 23.48 -22.18
CA LEU A 357 7.07 23.13 -20.77
C LEU A 357 7.37 24.33 -19.84
N ASP A 358 6.76 25.47 -20.14
CA ASP A 358 6.86 26.66 -19.33
C ASP A 358 5.77 26.72 -18.25
N GLU A 359 5.89 27.70 -17.35
CA GLU A 359 4.96 27.89 -16.25
C GLU A 359 3.53 28.13 -16.74
N HIS A 360 3.37 28.95 -17.78
CA HIS A 360 2.06 29.31 -18.32
C HIS A 360 1.29 28.10 -18.86
N ASN A 361 1.94 27.25 -19.67
CA ASN A 361 1.30 26.06 -20.22
C ASN A 361 0.95 25.05 -19.14
N MET A 362 1.79 24.90 -18.11
CA MET A 362 1.52 23.99 -16.99
C MET A 362 0.40 24.52 -16.08
N GLU A 363 0.33 25.82 -15.82
CA GLU A 363 -0.77 26.46 -15.10
C GLU A 363 -2.09 26.30 -15.86
N GLN A 364 -2.10 26.54 -17.17
CA GLN A 364 -3.28 26.36 -18.01
C GLN A 364 -3.76 24.89 -18.01
N LEU A 365 -2.83 23.94 -18.15
CA LEU A 365 -3.15 22.52 -18.05
C LEU A 365 -3.68 22.16 -16.65
N GLY A 366 -3.08 22.70 -15.59
CA GLY A 366 -3.52 22.51 -14.22
C GLY A 366 -4.94 23.03 -13.98
N HIS A 367 -5.25 24.24 -14.45
CA HIS A 367 -6.59 24.81 -14.39
C HIS A 367 -7.60 23.95 -15.13
N ASP A 368 -7.25 23.42 -16.31
CA ASP A 368 -8.12 22.52 -17.06
C ASP A 368 -8.38 21.22 -16.30
N ILE A 369 -7.33 20.61 -15.73
CA ILE A 369 -7.45 19.43 -14.87
C ILE A 369 -8.41 19.72 -13.71
N ALA A 370 -8.19 20.83 -12.98
CA ALA A 370 -9.01 21.23 -11.85
C ALA A 370 -10.47 21.45 -12.24
N SER A 371 -10.71 22.13 -13.37
CA SER A 371 -12.05 22.43 -13.90
C SER A 371 -12.82 21.14 -14.24
N PHE A 372 -12.22 20.21 -15.00
CA PHE A 372 -12.88 18.96 -15.37
C PHE A 372 -13.14 18.04 -14.17
N ILE A 373 -12.20 18.01 -13.22
CA ILE A 373 -12.35 17.21 -12.01
C ILE A 373 -13.50 17.71 -11.15
N LYS A 374 -13.61 19.04 -10.96
CA LYS A 374 -14.73 19.68 -10.23
C LYS A 374 -16.10 19.38 -10.85
N GLN A 375 -16.16 19.20 -12.18
CA GLN A 375 -17.39 18.85 -12.88
C GLN A 375 -17.76 17.35 -12.75
N GLY A 376 -16.76 16.47 -12.65
CA GLY A 376 -16.97 15.02 -12.74
C GLY A 376 -17.48 14.36 -11.45
N ARG A 377 -16.78 14.54 -10.33
CA ARG A 377 -17.11 13.96 -9.02
C ARG A 377 -16.90 15.01 -7.93
N ARG A 378 -17.66 14.95 -6.84
CA ARG A 378 -17.36 15.72 -5.62
C ARG A 378 -16.62 14.82 -4.63
N LEU A 379 -15.48 15.27 -4.10
CA LEU A 379 -14.83 14.58 -2.98
C LEU A 379 -15.69 14.67 -1.72
N GLU A 380 -15.60 13.64 -0.88
CA GLU A 380 -16.14 13.70 0.47
C GLU A 380 -15.26 14.66 1.28
N ARG A 381 -15.84 15.78 1.75
CA ARG A 381 -15.15 16.65 2.71
C ARG A 381 -15.07 15.93 4.05
N CYS A 382 -13.97 16.10 4.78
CA CYS A 382 -13.91 15.82 6.21
C CYS A 382 -14.89 16.77 6.92
N ASN A 383 -16.17 16.37 7.02
CA ASN A 383 -17.09 17.05 7.91
C ASN A 383 -16.59 16.78 9.33
N SER A 384 -16.15 17.83 10.01
CA SER A 384 -15.75 17.80 11.41
C SER A 384 -16.79 17.06 12.26
N PHE A 385 -16.37 15.91 12.80
CA PHE A 385 -16.87 15.10 13.92
C PHE A 385 -18.37 14.84 14.17
N HIS A 386 -19.35 15.41 13.47
CA HIS A 386 -20.75 15.34 13.91
C HIS A 386 -21.77 14.66 12.99
N ASN A 387 -21.44 14.27 11.76
CA ASN A 387 -22.45 13.72 10.83
C ASN A 387 -22.20 12.30 10.31
N LEU A 388 -21.40 11.47 11.00
CA LEU A 388 -21.05 10.11 10.50
C LEU A 388 -21.91 8.96 11.07
N CYS A 389 -23.14 9.22 11.50
CA CYS A 389 -24.03 8.19 12.07
C CYS A 389 -25.03 7.55 11.08
N CYS A 390 -24.90 7.76 9.76
CA CYS A 390 -25.94 7.34 8.79
C CYS A 390 -25.56 6.21 7.83
N PHE A 391 -24.55 5.39 8.12
CA PHE A 391 -24.31 4.16 7.35
C PHE A 391 -23.99 2.98 8.27
N MET A 392 -25.04 2.27 8.67
CA MET A 392 -25.03 0.83 8.92
C MET A 392 -26.17 0.20 8.13
#